data_AF-A0A260YQT8-F1
#
_entry.id   AF-A0A260YQT8-F1
#
_cell.length_a   1.000
_cell.length_b   1.000
_cell.length_c   1.000
_cell.angle_alpha   90.00
_cell.angle_beta   90.00
_cell.angle_gamma   90.00
#
_symmetry.space_group_name_H-M   'P 1'
#
loop_
_entity.id
_entity.type
_entity.pdbx_description
1 polymer ?
#
loop_
_entity_poly.entity_id
_entity_poly.type
_entity_poly.pdbx_seq_one_letter_code
_entity_poly.pdbx_strand_id
1 'polypeptide(L)'
;VYDMDLERQAQAMNCNSPPTGPFMVVSVLSKKWQTEINAAPYAGLFGPQQTRIGCAKLYLDCSVGACLIGPHSSISESDFKKGEPGSNCPNGKVSSGLCRGGSGNFRGVRKARQIGREW
;
A
#
# COMPACT_ATOMS: atom_id res chain seq x y z
N VAL A 1 -0.38 8.28 2.08
CA VAL A 1 -1.75 8.61 2.50
C VAL A 1 -2.65 7.40 2.28
N TYR A 2 -3.63 7.16 3.13
CA TYR A 2 -4.55 6.03 2.94
C TYR A 2 -5.53 6.31 1.79
N ASP A 3 -5.72 5.36 0.89
CA ASP A 3 -6.55 5.46 -0.31
C ASP A 3 -7.63 4.36 -0.31
N MET A 4 -8.89 4.77 -0.21
CA MET A 4 -10.04 3.85 -0.13
C MET A 4 -10.30 3.13 -1.46
N ASP A 5 -9.91 3.70 -2.60
CA ASP A 5 -10.06 3.05 -3.89
C ASP A 5 -9.04 1.93 -4.04
N LEU A 6 -7.82 2.12 -3.52
CA LEU A 6 -6.82 1.06 -3.40
C LEU A 6 -7.25 -0.02 -2.40
N GLU A 7 -7.86 0.34 -1.27
CA GLU A 7 -8.44 -0.65 -0.33
C GLU A 7 -9.51 -1.49 -1.03
N ARG A 8 -10.43 -0.85 -1.76
CA ARG A 8 -11.51 -1.57 -2.46
C ARG A 8 -10.96 -2.51 -3.53
N GLN A 9 -9.91 -2.12 -4.23
CA GLN A 9 -9.22 -2.99 -5.18
C GLN A 9 -8.51 -4.15 -4.46
N ALA A 10 -7.89 -3.89 -3.30
CA ALA A 10 -7.31 -4.94 -2.47
C ALA A 10 -8.37 -5.95 -2.01
N GLN A 11 -9.58 -5.50 -1.64
CA GLN A 11 -10.70 -6.37 -1.24
C GLN A 11 -11.18 -7.29 -2.38
N ALA A 12 -11.02 -6.87 -3.64
CA ALA A 12 -11.40 -7.64 -4.81
C ALA A 12 -10.34 -8.68 -5.25
N MET A 13 -9.20 -8.74 -4.56
CA MET A 13 -8.14 -9.71 -4.85
C MET A 13 -8.65 -11.14 -4.71
N ASN A 14 -8.18 -12.03 -5.59
CA ASN A 14 -8.39 -13.47 -5.50
C ASN A 14 -7.05 -14.21 -5.74
N CYS A 15 -7.01 -15.52 -5.45
CA CYS A 15 -5.78 -16.30 -5.56
C CYS A 15 -5.32 -16.57 -7.00
N ASN A 16 -6.21 -16.43 -7.98
CA ASN A 16 -5.92 -16.80 -9.36
C ASN A 16 -5.38 -15.62 -10.18
N SER A 17 -5.70 -14.39 -9.77
CA SER A 17 -5.38 -13.19 -10.52
C SER A 17 -5.16 -12.01 -9.57
N PRO A 18 -3.89 -11.67 -9.26
CA PRO A 18 -3.58 -10.46 -8.52
C PRO A 18 -4.09 -9.22 -9.27
N PRO A 19 -4.55 -8.18 -8.56
CA PRO A 19 -4.93 -6.92 -9.17
C PRO A 19 -3.73 -6.29 -9.89
N THR A 20 -3.99 -5.70 -11.05
CA THR A 20 -2.98 -4.98 -11.84
C THR A 20 -3.37 -3.52 -11.96
N GLY A 21 -2.38 -2.63 -12.05
CA GLY A 21 -2.62 -1.20 -12.15
C GLY A 21 -1.40 -0.36 -11.78
N PRO A 22 -1.56 0.97 -11.64
CA PRO A 22 -0.51 1.89 -11.22
C PRO A 22 -0.27 1.78 -9.70
N PHE A 23 0.06 0.57 -9.25
CA PHE A 23 0.35 0.25 -7.86
C PHE A 23 1.10 -1.08 -7.77
N MET A 24 1.88 -1.24 -6.72
CA MET A 24 2.47 -2.49 -6.28
C MET A 24 1.48 -3.29 -5.44
N VAL A 25 1.58 -4.60 -5.49
CA VAL A 25 0.76 -5.53 -4.68
C VAL A 25 1.64 -6.14 -3.59
N VAL A 26 1.19 -6.01 -2.34
CA VAL A 26 1.85 -6.61 -1.18
C VAL A 26 0.86 -7.55 -0.51
N SER A 27 1.04 -8.86 -0.72
CA SER A 27 0.20 -9.88 -0.11
C SER A 27 0.74 -10.28 1.25
N VAL A 28 -0.09 -10.20 2.28
CA VAL A 28 0.14 -10.82 3.59
C VAL A 28 -0.21 -12.29 3.44
N LEU A 29 0.80 -13.11 3.22
CA LEU A 29 0.61 -14.54 3.04
C LEU A 29 0.19 -15.21 4.36
N SER A 30 -0.61 -16.26 4.26
CA SER A 30 -0.89 -17.13 5.41
C SER A 30 0.42 -17.76 5.92
N LYS A 31 0.46 -18.19 7.18
CA LYS A 31 1.67 -18.76 7.86
C LYS A 31 2.46 -19.76 7.01
N LYS A 32 1.80 -20.44 6.08
CA LYS A 32 2.35 -21.44 5.16
C LYS A 32 3.44 -20.92 4.20
N TRP A 33 3.50 -19.61 3.93
CA TRP A 33 4.46 -19.01 2.97
C TRP A 33 5.37 -17.93 3.58
N GLN A 34 5.44 -17.84 4.92
CA GLN A 34 6.23 -16.81 5.62
C GLN A 34 7.75 -16.94 5.41
N THR A 35 8.24 -18.13 5.07
CA THR A 35 9.66 -18.40 4.84
C THR A 35 10.24 -17.65 3.65
N GLU A 36 9.44 -17.29 2.64
CA GLU A 36 9.92 -16.54 1.46
C GLU A 36 9.92 -15.02 1.69
N ILE A 37 9.03 -14.51 2.56
CA ILE A 37 8.92 -13.06 2.80
C ILE A 37 10.00 -12.55 3.77
N ASN A 38 10.48 -13.37 4.70
CA ASN A 38 11.59 -12.98 5.59
C ASN A 38 12.91 -12.72 4.84
N ALA A 39 12.98 -13.05 3.54
CA ALA A 39 14.09 -12.70 2.65
C ALA A 39 13.84 -11.44 1.81
N ALA A 40 12.60 -10.93 1.73
CA ALA A 40 12.27 -9.74 0.93
C ALA A 40 12.45 -8.48 1.78
N PRO A 41 13.34 -7.54 1.40
CA PRO A 41 13.46 -6.29 2.11
C PRO A 41 12.19 -5.46 1.86
N TYR A 42 11.26 -5.46 2.83
CA TYR A 42 10.08 -4.59 2.82
C TYR A 42 10.41 -3.10 2.59
N ALA A 43 11.67 -2.70 2.82
CA ALA A 43 12.19 -1.38 2.45
C ALA A 43 11.99 -1.05 0.96
N GLY A 44 12.02 -2.05 0.08
CA GLY A 44 11.79 -1.90 -1.36
C GLY A 44 10.33 -1.70 -1.77
N LEU A 45 9.38 -1.71 -0.83
CA LEU A 45 7.94 -1.54 -1.12
C LEU A 45 7.47 -0.09 -0.93
N PHE A 46 8.27 0.74 -0.26
CA PHE A 46 7.93 2.12 0.11
C PHE A 46 8.95 3.12 -0.47
N GLY A 47 9.13 3.07 -1.78
CA GLY A 47 9.96 4.04 -2.50
C GLY A 47 9.44 5.47 -2.30
N PRO A 48 10.31 6.48 -2.42
CA PRO A 48 9.99 7.87 -2.10
C PRO A 48 8.89 8.49 -2.98
N GLN A 49 8.59 7.87 -4.13
CA GLN A 49 7.51 8.28 -5.04
C GLN A 49 6.17 7.60 -4.72
N GLN A 50 6.14 6.58 -3.86
CA GLN A 50 4.88 5.98 -3.39
C GLN A 50 4.21 6.92 -2.40
N THR A 51 3.00 7.35 -2.71
CA THR A 51 2.27 8.37 -1.92
C THR A 51 0.95 7.87 -1.38
N ARG A 52 0.49 6.70 -1.82
CA ARG A 52 -0.84 6.15 -1.49
C ARG A 52 -0.75 4.67 -1.13
N ILE A 53 -1.57 4.25 -0.16
CA ILE A 53 -1.71 2.85 0.23
C ILE A 53 -3.16 2.55 0.59
N GLY A 54 -3.66 1.38 0.21
CA GLY A 54 -4.94 0.87 0.70
C GLY A 54 -4.83 -0.62 0.97
N CYS A 55 -5.39 -1.09 2.09
CA CYS A 55 -5.21 -2.47 2.55
C CYS A 55 -6.54 -3.14 2.87
N ALA A 56 -6.65 -4.42 2.54
CA ALA A 56 -7.81 -5.24 2.83
C ALA A 56 -7.41 -6.47 3.62
N LYS A 57 -8.28 -6.86 4.56
CA LYS A 57 -8.23 -8.21 5.13
C LYS A 57 -8.85 -9.19 4.15
N LEU A 58 -8.17 -10.29 3.91
CA LEU A 58 -8.63 -11.35 3.02
C LEU A 58 -8.81 -12.63 3.84
N TYR A 59 -9.72 -13.48 3.38
CA TYR A 59 -9.97 -14.79 3.98
C TYR A 59 -9.82 -15.84 2.88
N LEU A 60 -8.64 -15.85 2.26
CA LEU A 60 -8.30 -16.74 1.16
C LEU A 60 -7.20 -17.71 1.59
N ASP A 61 -7.14 -18.90 1.01
CA ASP A 61 -6.11 -19.89 1.33
C ASP A 61 -4.69 -19.36 1.03
N CYS A 62 -4.57 -18.56 -0.03
CA CYS A 62 -3.31 -17.96 -0.46
C CYS A 62 -2.91 -16.72 0.35
N SER A 63 -3.84 -16.01 1.00
CA SER A 63 -3.56 -14.72 1.64
C SER A 63 -4.60 -14.34 2.69
N VAL A 64 -4.11 -13.79 3.80
CA VAL A 64 -4.93 -13.28 4.91
C VAL A 64 -5.13 -11.76 4.84
N GLY A 65 -4.55 -11.10 3.85
CA GLY A 65 -4.69 -9.67 3.62
C GLY A 65 -3.76 -9.18 2.52
N ALA A 66 -4.04 -8.01 1.96
CA ALA A 66 -3.18 -7.40 0.96
C ALA A 66 -3.20 -5.87 1.08
N CYS A 67 -2.10 -5.24 0.67
CA CYS A 67 -2.00 -3.80 0.50
C CYS A 67 -1.61 -3.47 -0.94
N LEU A 68 -2.22 -2.44 -1.51
CA LEU A 68 -1.84 -1.85 -2.78
C LEU A 68 -1.14 -0.52 -2.51
N ILE A 69 0.02 -0.30 -3.12
CA ILE A 69 0.88 0.87 -2.87
C ILE A 69 1.14 1.60 -4.20
N GLY A 70 0.72 2.84 -4.32
CA GLY A 70 0.76 3.60 -5.58
C GLY A 70 1.33 5.01 -5.46
N PRO A 71 1.61 5.68 -6.60
CA PRO A 71 1.08 5.37 -7.94
C PRO A 71 2.00 4.54 -8.86
N HIS A 72 3.14 4.06 -8.37
CA HIS A 72 4.09 3.32 -9.22
C HIS A 72 3.92 1.82 -9.03
N SER A 73 4.04 1.05 -10.11
CA SER A 73 3.99 -0.42 -10.09
C SER A 73 5.34 -1.08 -9.76
N SER A 74 6.41 -0.29 -9.66
CA SER A 74 7.76 -0.73 -9.33
C SER A 74 8.55 0.41 -8.70
N ILE A 75 9.65 0.07 -8.03
CA ILE A 75 10.59 1.01 -7.42
C ILE A 75 11.98 0.68 -7.94
N SER A 76 12.79 1.70 -8.23
CA SER A 76 14.21 1.55 -8.56
C SER A 76 15.09 2.34 -7.59
N GLU A 77 16.37 1.99 -7.52
CA GLU A 77 17.34 2.75 -6.72
C GLU A 77 17.45 4.21 -7.18
N SER A 78 17.26 4.47 -8.48
CA SER A 78 17.27 5.82 -9.05
C SER A 78 16.10 6.71 -8.56
N ASP A 79 15.05 6.12 -7.98
CA ASP A 79 13.98 6.90 -7.36
C ASP A 79 14.45 7.58 -6.06
N PHE A 80 15.52 7.06 -5.44
CA PHE A 80 16.05 7.56 -4.19
C PHE A 80 17.06 8.68 -4.43
N LYS A 81 16.80 9.82 -3.77
CA LYS A 81 17.72 10.96 -3.74
C LYS A 81 18.37 11.02 -2.37
N LYS A 82 19.71 10.97 -2.34
CA LYS A 82 20.48 11.15 -1.10
C LYS A 82 20.41 12.61 -0.65
N GLY A 83 20.14 12.83 0.63
CA GLY A 83 20.10 14.17 1.22
C GLY A 83 19.35 14.19 2.55
N GLU A 84 19.15 15.38 3.11
CA GLU A 84 18.34 15.55 4.32
C GLU A 84 16.88 15.13 4.04
N PRO A 85 16.23 14.37 4.93
CA PRO A 85 14.83 14.00 4.79
C PRO A 85 13.92 15.18 4.48
N GLY A 86 13.15 15.03 3.40
CA GLY A 86 12.17 15.98 2.94
C GLY A 86 12.71 17.26 2.28
N SER A 87 14.03 17.41 2.13
CA SER A 87 14.67 18.55 1.43
C SER A 87 14.22 18.73 -0.02
N ASN A 88 13.78 17.65 -0.66
CA ASN A 88 13.32 17.63 -2.05
C ASN A 88 11.78 17.54 -2.18
N CYS A 89 11.03 17.78 -1.11
CA CYS A 89 9.58 17.70 -1.18
C CYS A 89 9.01 18.89 -1.98
N PRO A 90 8.19 18.64 -3.03
CA PRO A 90 7.66 19.70 -3.88
C PRO A 90 6.75 20.69 -3.12
N ASN A 91 6.06 20.21 -2.08
CA ASN A 91 5.15 21.01 -1.25
C ASN A 91 5.66 21.18 0.19
N GLY A 92 6.97 21.05 0.38
CA GLY A 92 7.60 21.04 1.70
C GLY A 92 7.33 19.76 2.50
N LYS A 93 8.01 19.66 3.64
CA LYS A 93 7.92 18.54 4.57
C LYS A 93 7.00 18.84 5.76
N VAL A 94 6.50 17.78 6.40
CA VAL A 94 5.89 17.86 7.73
C VAL A 94 6.94 17.58 8.82
N SER A 95 6.57 17.72 10.09
CA SER A 95 7.48 17.53 11.23
C SER A 95 8.13 16.15 11.29
N SER A 96 7.53 15.12 10.68
CA SER A 96 8.11 13.78 10.57
C SER A 96 9.19 13.63 9.48
N GLY A 97 9.47 14.69 8.71
CA GLY A 97 10.41 14.65 7.58
C GLY A 97 9.80 14.12 6.27
N LEU A 98 8.56 13.62 6.29
CA LEU A 98 7.85 13.17 5.09
C LEU A 98 7.31 14.34 4.26
N CYS A 99 7.14 14.11 2.96
CA CYS A 99 6.52 15.09 2.07
C CYS A 99 5.03 15.24 2.35
N ARG A 100 4.53 16.48 2.28
CA ARG A 100 3.08 16.73 2.29
C ARG A 100 2.44 16.03 1.09
N GLY A 101 1.35 15.31 1.35
CA GLY A 101 0.52 14.75 0.29
C GLY A 101 -0.06 15.87 -0.58
N GLY A 102 -0.13 15.64 -1.89
CA GLY A 102 -0.80 16.57 -2.80
C GLY A 102 -2.30 16.68 -2.48
N SER A 103 -2.89 17.82 -2.83
CA SER A 103 -4.33 18.12 -2.72
C SER A 103 -5.16 17.29 -3.71
N GLY A 104 -5.05 15.97 -3.69
CA GLY A 104 -5.95 15.07 -4.42
C GLY A 104 -7.23 14.86 -3.60
N ASN A 105 -8.38 14.71 -4.27
CA ASN A 105 -9.67 14.40 -3.65
C ASN A 105 -9.61 13.12 -2.78
N PHE A 106 -9.19 13.25 -1.52
CA PHE A 106 -9.29 12.20 -0.53
C PHE A 106 -10.78 12.02 -0.21
N ARG A 107 -11.43 11.03 -0.84
CA ARG A 107 -12.78 10.63 -0.44
C ARG A 107 -12.68 10.06 0.98
N GLY A 108 -13.04 10.89 1.94
CA GLY A 108 -12.97 10.60 3.36
C GLY A 108 -13.68 9.30 3.73
N VAL A 109 -13.20 8.72 4.84
CA VAL A 109 -13.70 7.50 5.47
C VAL A 109 -15.22 7.56 5.64
N ARG A 110 -15.98 6.78 4.86
CA ARG A 110 -17.33 6.40 5.28
C ARG A 110 -17.17 5.22 6.21
N LYS A 111 -17.61 5.40 7.46
CA LYS A 111 -17.69 4.37 8.50
C LYS A 111 -18.29 3.10 7.89
N ALA A 112 -17.51 2.01 7.85
CA ALA A 112 -17.99 0.73 7.37
C ALA A 112 -19.23 0.32 8.19
N ARG A 113 -20.35 0.07 7.50
CA ARG A 113 -21.54 -0.50 8.13
C ARG A 113 -21.16 -1.91 8.58
N GLN A 114 -21.17 -2.13 9.89
CA GLN A 114 -20.97 -3.44 10.50
C GLN A 114 -22.11 -4.35 10.01
N ILE A 115 -21.85 -5.16 8.99
CA ILE A 115 -22.78 -6.21 8.57
C ILE A 115 -22.49 -7.39 9.49
N GLY A 116 -23.29 -7.49 10.55
CA GLY A 116 -23.26 -8.64 11.44
C GLY A 116 -23.46 -9.93 10.65
N ARG A 117 -22.60 -10.91 10.91
CA ARG A 117 -22.91 -12.31 10.70
C ARG A 117 -22.46 -13.06 11.96
N GLU A 118 -23.43 -13.29 12.84
CA GLU A 118 -23.46 -14.50 13.66
C GLU A 118 -23.40 -15.70 12.71
N TRP A 119 -22.57 -16.69 13.05
CA TRP A 119 -22.77 -18.15 13.09
C TRP A 119 -21.42 -18.80 13.37
#